data_AF-A0A368SFQ0-F1
#
_entry.id   AF-A0A368SFQ0-F1
#
_cell.length_a   1.000
_cell.length_b   1.000
_cell.length_c   1.000
_cell.angle_alpha   90.00
_cell.angle_beta   90.00
_cell.angle_gamma   90.00
#
_symmetry.space_group_name_H-M   'P 1'
#
loop_
_entity.id
_entity.type
_entity.pdbx_description
1 polymer ?
#
loop_
_entity_poly.entity_id
_entity_poly.type
_entity_poly.pdbx_seq_one_letter_code
_entity_poly.pdbx_strand_id
1 'polypeptide(L)'
;MSGADADAPSSEGAEQLRACREAAQRMRWTPGGLIPASGVAAGGTAWWRTSIGTAVGYNPGTGRVELALCPGDSARWEIGSAAGTLHCAVRADGDVVVFRLDGHGRWEAAATVSVAEILQRPRNRAEQERTGAITAASNRSIWMPRDDVRLLPFQGAEVEVVLLSGRRVVAFEAATGRRREAVLPDQPAGTDWCAAAFAAHTNTLAPVAPVVLMEPPDDQEDVAS
;
A
#
# COMPACT_ATOMS: atom_id res chain seq x y z
N MET A 1 16.51 18.88 57.98
CA MET A 1 17.32 18.68 56.75
C MET A 1 16.92 17.34 56.17
N SER A 2 16.53 17.39 54.89
CA SER A 2 16.06 16.28 54.06
C SER A 2 17.24 15.43 53.57
N GLY A 3 17.01 14.14 53.40
CA GLY A 3 17.89 13.21 52.69
C GLY A 3 17.05 12.01 52.27
N ALA A 4 16.73 11.95 50.98
CA ALA A 4 15.71 11.09 50.38
C ALA A 4 16.17 9.64 50.24
N ASP A 5 15.28 8.72 50.63
CA ASP A 5 15.31 7.32 50.22
C ASP A 5 15.10 7.23 48.71
N ALA A 6 16.06 6.61 48.01
CA ALA A 6 15.90 6.23 46.62
C ALA A 6 15.16 4.89 46.59
N ASP A 7 13.87 4.96 46.22
CA ASP A 7 13.00 3.81 45.98
C ASP A 7 13.68 2.81 45.03
N ALA A 8 14.09 1.67 45.56
CA ALA A 8 14.33 0.48 44.75
C ALA A 8 12.99 0.04 44.15
N PRO A 9 12.89 -0.22 42.83
CA PRO A 9 11.64 -0.64 42.23
C PRO A 9 11.17 -1.94 42.90
N SER A 10 9.88 -1.97 43.30
CA SER A 10 9.26 -3.12 43.95
C SER A 10 9.49 -4.40 43.14
N SER A 11 9.61 -5.54 43.82
CA SER A 11 9.85 -6.84 43.18
C SER A 11 8.83 -7.15 42.07
N GLU A 12 7.62 -6.62 42.21
CA GLU A 12 6.53 -6.69 41.24
C GLU A 12 6.81 -5.87 39.96
N GLY A 13 7.46 -4.71 40.09
CA GLY A 13 7.90 -3.88 38.94
C GLY A 13 9.10 -4.47 38.20
N ALA A 14 10.02 -5.11 38.92
CA ALA A 14 11.14 -5.85 38.32
C ALA A 14 10.66 -7.12 37.60
N GLU A 15 9.66 -7.80 38.17
CA GLU A 15 9.02 -8.97 37.56
C GLU A 15 8.14 -8.57 36.37
N GLN A 16 7.46 -7.43 36.41
CA GLN A 16 6.79 -6.84 35.24
C GLN A 16 7.76 -6.44 34.14
N LEU A 17 8.91 -5.84 34.47
CA LEU A 17 9.94 -5.51 33.47
C LEU A 17 10.57 -6.76 32.86
N ARG A 18 10.75 -7.82 33.67
CA ARG A 18 11.22 -9.12 33.20
C ARG A 18 10.16 -9.82 32.34
N ALA A 19 8.90 -9.79 32.75
CA ALA A 19 7.77 -10.31 31.98
C ALA A 19 7.57 -9.52 30.68
N CYS A 20 7.79 -8.20 30.67
CA CYS A 20 7.79 -7.37 29.46
C CYS A 20 8.99 -7.70 28.56
N ARG A 21 10.19 -7.94 29.10
CA ARG A 21 11.35 -8.39 28.31
C ARG A 21 11.18 -9.80 27.76
N GLU A 22 10.67 -10.72 28.56
CA GLU A 22 10.38 -12.08 28.13
C GLU A 22 9.19 -12.12 27.18
N ALA A 23 8.20 -11.22 27.31
CA ALA A 23 7.14 -11.02 26.33
C ALA A 23 7.68 -10.40 25.04
N ALA A 24 8.65 -9.48 25.11
CA ALA A 24 9.34 -8.95 23.94
C ALA A 24 10.28 -9.97 23.28
N GLN A 25 10.83 -10.93 24.04
CA GLN A 25 11.67 -12.03 23.54
C GLN A 25 10.84 -13.23 23.04
N ARG A 26 9.66 -13.48 23.62
CA ARG A 26 8.67 -14.48 23.17
C ARG A 26 7.74 -13.93 22.09
N MET A 27 7.61 -12.62 21.96
CA MET A 27 7.25 -11.96 20.71
C MET A 27 8.38 -12.26 19.74
N ARG A 28 8.28 -13.40 19.06
CA ARG A 28 8.60 -13.39 17.64
C ARG A 28 7.89 -12.15 17.12
N TRP A 29 8.64 -11.17 16.65
CA TRP A 29 8.04 -10.13 15.86
C TRP A 29 7.15 -10.86 14.83
N THR A 30 5.83 -10.71 14.92
CA THR A 30 5.09 -10.46 13.71
C THR A 30 5.09 -8.95 13.61
N PRO A 31 6.18 -8.33 13.08
CA PRO A 31 6.05 -6.95 12.66
C PRO A 31 4.92 -6.93 11.63
N GLY A 32 4.30 -5.79 11.37
CA GLY A 32 3.58 -5.68 10.12
C GLY A 32 4.55 -6.05 8.99
N GLY A 33 4.34 -7.20 8.35
CA GLY A 33 5.29 -7.74 7.40
C GLY A 33 5.48 -6.74 6.28
N LEU A 34 6.73 -6.45 5.93
CA LEU A 34 7.03 -5.77 4.68
C LEU A 34 6.32 -6.51 3.56
N ILE A 35 5.64 -5.80 2.68
CA ILE A 35 4.98 -6.37 1.51
C ILE A 35 5.95 -6.19 0.35
N PRO A 36 6.71 -7.23 -0.09
CA PRO A 36 7.80 -7.02 -1.04
C PRO A 36 7.32 -6.49 -2.39
N ALA A 37 6.09 -6.86 -2.78
CA ALA A 37 5.46 -6.46 -4.03
C ALA A 37 5.02 -4.99 -4.10
N SER A 38 5.05 -4.26 -2.98
CA SER A 38 4.65 -2.85 -2.93
C SER A 38 5.78 -1.87 -3.30
N GLY A 39 6.97 -2.39 -3.61
CA GLY A 39 8.17 -1.59 -3.80
C GLY A 39 8.02 -0.47 -4.82
N VAL A 40 8.32 0.77 -4.43
CA VAL A 40 8.40 1.94 -5.34
C VAL A 40 9.64 2.78 -5.07
N ALA A 41 10.15 3.45 -6.12
CA ALA A 41 11.26 4.39 -5.98
C ALA A 41 10.75 5.83 -5.99
N ALA A 42 11.11 6.60 -4.96
CA ALA A 42 10.72 8.01 -4.82
C ALA A 42 11.76 8.80 -4.01
N GLY A 43 12.15 9.97 -4.49
CA GLY A 43 13.06 10.88 -3.79
C GLY A 43 14.48 10.34 -3.62
N GLY A 44 14.89 9.37 -4.44
CA GLY A 44 16.14 8.63 -4.23
C GLY A 44 16.07 7.56 -3.14
N THR A 45 14.87 7.30 -2.59
CA THR A 45 14.60 6.29 -1.56
C THR A 45 13.77 5.15 -2.17
N ALA A 46 14.11 3.91 -1.80
CA ALA A 46 13.31 2.73 -2.13
C ALA A 46 12.32 2.47 -0.99
N TRP A 47 11.03 2.41 -1.30
CA TRP A 47 9.93 2.34 -0.32
C TRP A 47 9.14 1.05 -0.45
N TRP A 48 8.70 0.51 0.67
CA TRP A 48 7.77 -0.63 0.77
C TRP A 48 6.72 -0.36 1.83
N ARG A 49 5.50 -0.82 1.64
CA ARG A 49 4.49 -0.81 2.71
C ARG A 49 4.68 -1.99 3.65
N THR A 50 4.09 -1.84 4.82
CA THR A 50 3.86 -2.91 5.79
C THR A 50 2.37 -3.24 5.86
N SER A 51 2.03 -4.37 6.50
CA SER A 51 0.64 -4.73 6.77
C SER A 51 -0.04 -3.88 7.86
N ILE A 52 0.71 -3.04 8.59
CA ILE A 52 0.21 -2.24 9.73
C ILE A 52 0.08 -0.74 9.42
N GLY A 53 0.08 -0.35 8.15
CA GLY A 53 -0.13 1.05 7.77
C GLY A 53 1.12 1.92 7.79
N THR A 54 2.32 1.35 7.76
CA THR A 54 3.58 2.10 7.68
C THR A 54 4.29 1.83 6.36
N ALA A 55 4.80 2.88 5.70
CA ALA A 55 5.76 2.76 4.61
C ALA A 55 7.18 2.89 5.18
N VAL A 56 8.05 1.98 4.77
CA VAL A 56 9.46 1.92 5.16
C VAL A 56 10.30 2.24 3.94
N GLY A 57 11.16 3.24 4.06
CA GLY A 57 12.06 3.71 3.03
C GLY A 57 13.51 3.39 3.37
N TYR A 58 14.30 2.97 2.39
CA TYR A 58 15.76 2.91 2.50
C TYR A 58 16.40 3.82 1.44
N ASN A 59 17.19 4.78 1.89
CA ASN A 59 17.92 5.69 1.02
C ASN A 59 19.36 5.19 0.84
N PRO A 60 19.71 4.59 -0.31
CA PRO A 60 21.05 4.06 -0.54
C PRO A 60 22.12 5.16 -0.63
N GLY A 61 21.75 6.40 -0.95
CA GLY A 61 22.68 7.52 -1.02
C GLY A 61 23.12 8.02 0.36
N THR A 62 22.28 7.87 1.39
CA THR A 62 22.58 8.32 2.76
C THR A 62 22.73 7.19 3.77
N GLY A 63 22.36 5.95 3.39
CA GLY A 63 22.35 4.78 4.27
C GLY A 63 21.26 4.83 5.37
N ARG A 64 20.25 5.69 5.21
CA ARG A 64 19.21 5.91 6.24
C ARG A 64 17.93 5.14 5.95
N VAL A 65 17.27 4.73 7.03
CA VAL A 65 15.90 4.22 7.01
C VAL A 65 14.94 5.35 7.37
N GLU A 66 13.89 5.48 6.57
CA GLU A 66 12.83 6.46 6.73
C GLU A 66 11.49 5.75 6.96
N LEU A 67 10.58 6.38 7.71
CA LEU A 67 9.26 5.84 8.01
C LEU A 67 8.19 6.89 7.72
N ALA A 68 7.13 6.49 7.03
CA ALA A 68 5.96 7.32 6.80
C ALA A 68 4.68 6.55 7.16
N LEU A 69 3.90 7.09 8.10
CA LEU A 69 2.62 6.49 8.51
C LEU A 69 1.53 6.79 7.50
N CYS A 70 0.74 5.81 7.10
CA CYS A 70 -0.40 5.99 6.22
C CYS A 70 -1.37 7.04 6.84
N PRO A 71 -1.81 8.05 6.06
CA PRO A 71 -2.67 9.12 6.56
C PRO A 71 -4.15 8.71 6.77
N GLY A 72 -4.55 7.47 6.47
CA GLY A 72 -5.92 6.99 6.61
C GLY A 72 -6.03 5.58 7.20
N ASP A 73 -7.23 4.98 7.12
CA ASP A 73 -7.46 3.61 7.61
C ASP A 73 -6.58 2.61 6.83
N SER A 74 -5.62 2.04 7.56
CA SER A 74 -4.54 1.19 7.07
C SER A 74 -4.96 -0.14 6.44
N ALA A 75 -6.26 -0.49 6.45
CA ALA A 75 -6.74 -1.73 5.87
C ALA A 75 -6.70 -1.74 4.32
N ARG A 76 -6.87 -0.59 3.67
CA ARG A 76 -7.06 -0.50 2.20
C ARG A 76 -6.30 0.68 1.59
N TRP A 77 -4.98 0.57 1.56
CA TRP A 77 -4.09 1.58 0.98
C TRP A 77 -3.02 0.93 0.11
N GLU A 78 -2.29 1.71 -0.67
CA GLU A 78 -1.10 1.30 -1.39
C GLU A 78 -0.17 2.49 -1.62
N ILE A 79 1.12 2.24 -1.84
CA ILE A 79 2.11 3.30 -2.15
C ILE A 79 2.34 3.44 -3.65
N GLY A 80 2.70 4.65 -4.07
CA GLY A 80 3.03 4.97 -5.45
C GLY A 80 4.09 6.04 -5.54
N SER A 81 4.53 6.32 -6.76
CA SER A 81 5.49 7.38 -7.05
C SER A 81 5.05 8.16 -8.28
N ALA A 82 4.96 9.49 -8.12
CA ALA A 82 4.67 10.41 -9.22
C ALA A 82 5.64 11.58 -9.15
N ALA A 83 6.22 11.95 -10.31
CA ALA A 83 7.25 12.98 -10.43
C ALA A 83 8.40 12.82 -9.41
N GLY A 84 8.77 11.57 -9.12
CA GLY A 84 9.81 11.24 -8.15
C GLY A 84 9.45 11.50 -6.69
N THR A 85 8.18 11.77 -6.36
CA THR A 85 7.71 11.98 -4.99
C THR A 85 6.85 10.80 -4.54
N LEU A 86 6.98 10.42 -3.26
CA LEU A 86 6.21 9.31 -2.69
C LEU A 86 4.75 9.72 -2.55
N HIS A 87 3.86 8.84 -2.97
CA HIS A 87 2.42 8.97 -2.84
C HIS A 87 1.83 7.78 -2.09
N CYS A 88 0.68 8.00 -1.47
CA CYS A 88 -0.12 6.99 -0.80
C CYS A 88 -1.56 7.11 -1.29
N ALA A 89 -2.10 6.05 -1.89
CA ALA A 89 -3.51 5.97 -2.24
C ALA A 89 -4.25 5.21 -1.12
N VAL A 90 -5.32 5.79 -0.59
CA VAL A 90 -6.16 5.20 0.45
C VAL A 90 -7.59 5.12 -0.04
N ARG A 91 -8.21 3.95 0.11
CA ARG A 91 -9.60 3.75 -0.25
C ARG A 91 -10.50 4.04 0.96
N ALA A 92 -11.41 5.00 0.81
CA ALA A 92 -12.36 5.40 1.85
C ALA A 92 -13.72 5.71 1.22
N ASP A 93 -14.81 5.20 1.80
CA ASP A 93 -16.20 5.59 1.48
C ASP A 93 -16.62 5.52 -0.01
N GLY A 94 -15.96 4.69 -0.82
CA GLY A 94 -16.25 4.55 -2.25
C GLY A 94 -15.37 5.41 -3.16
N ASP A 95 -14.47 6.18 -2.58
CA ASP A 95 -13.46 6.97 -3.25
C ASP A 95 -12.05 6.45 -2.96
N VAL A 96 -11.09 6.97 -3.72
CA VAL A 96 -9.66 6.84 -3.45
C VAL A 96 -9.10 8.23 -3.26
N VAL A 97 -8.55 8.47 -2.08
CA VAL A 97 -7.81 9.70 -1.75
C VAL A 97 -6.33 9.41 -1.95
N VAL A 98 -5.66 10.22 -2.78
CA VAL A 98 -4.22 10.12 -2.99
C VAL A 98 -3.54 11.24 -2.22
N PHE A 99 -2.56 10.87 -1.41
CA PHE A 99 -1.71 11.76 -0.64
C PHE A 99 -0.30 11.79 -1.22
N ARG A 100 0.34 12.93 -1.12
CA ARG A 100 1.74 13.20 -1.46
C ARG A 100 2.54 13.35 -0.18
N LEU A 101 3.69 12.71 -0.07
CA LEU A 101 4.64 12.98 1.01
C LEU A 101 5.44 14.25 0.66
N ASP A 102 5.35 15.27 1.51
CA ASP A 102 6.13 16.50 1.34
C ASP A 102 7.59 16.32 1.83
N GLY A 103 8.42 17.35 1.60
CA GLY A 103 9.82 17.36 2.04
C GLY A 103 10.02 17.40 3.57
N HIS A 104 8.93 17.52 4.33
CA HIS A 104 8.93 17.54 5.80
C HIS A 104 8.39 16.23 6.39
N GLY A 105 8.11 15.21 5.57
CA GLY A 105 7.58 13.92 5.99
C GLY A 105 6.10 13.96 6.36
N ARG A 106 5.34 14.95 5.86
CA ARG A 106 3.89 15.06 6.07
C ARG A 106 3.12 14.68 4.81
N TRP A 107 1.96 14.10 5.01
CA TRP A 107 1.05 13.76 3.92
C TRP A 107 0.13 14.93 3.60
N GLU A 108 0.06 15.29 2.32
CA GLU A 108 -0.87 16.29 1.79
C GLU A 108 -1.81 15.62 0.78
N ALA A 109 -3.11 15.92 0.85
CA ALA A 109 -4.06 15.41 -0.15
C ALA A 109 -3.72 16.00 -1.53
N ALA A 110 -3.46 15.13 -2.50
CA ALA A 110 -3.12 15.45 -3.88
C ALA A 110 -4.31 15.27 -4.84
N ALA A 111 -5.15 14.27 -4.60
CA ALA A 111 -6.35 14.03 -5.41
C ALA A 111 -7.40 13.22 -4.64
N THR A 112 -8.66 13.30 -5.08
CA THR A 112 -9.74 12.40 -4.68
C THR A 112 -10.50 11.99 -5.94
N VAL A 113 -10.65 10.68 -6.14
CA VAL A 113 -11.30 10.11 -7.33
C VAL A 113 -12.28 9.02 -6.94
N SER A 114 -13.43 8.99 -7.61
CA SER A 114 -14.46 8.00 -7.29
C SER A 114 -14.11 6.63 -7.88
N VAL A 115 -14.24 5.57 -7.07
CA VAL A 115 -14.08 4.20 -7.57
C VAL A 115 -15.11 3.91 -8.67
N ALA A 116 -16.33 4.46 -8.53
CA ALA A 116 -17.36 4.32 -9.56
C ALA A 116 -16.95 4.97 -10.88
N GLU A 117 -16.30 6.14 -10.85
CA GLU A 117 -15.78 6.83 -12.03
C GLU A 117 -14.65 6.04 -12.70
N ILE A 118 -13.69 5.54 -11.92
CA ILE A 118 -12.57 4.75 -12.44
C ILE A 118 -13.08 3.48 -13.14
N LEU A 119 -14.08 2.80 -12.55
CA LEU A 119 -14.60 1.54 -13.05
C LEU A 119 -15.67 1.69 -14.14
N GLN A 120 -16.19 2.90 -14.38
CA GLN A 120 -17.16 3.16 -15.44
C GLN A 120 -16.61 2.70 -16.80
N ARG A 121 -17.46 2.01 -17.56
CA ARG A 121 -17.15 1.70 -18.96
C ARG A 121 -17.29 2.98 -19.78
N PRO A 122 -16.42 3.22 -20.79
CA PRO A 122 -16.64 4.30 -21.73
C PRO A 122 -18.04 4.12 -22.34
N ARG A 123 -18.96 5.07 -22.10
CA ARG A 123 -20.22 5.10 -22.85
C ARG A 123 -19.87 5.50 -24.27
N ASN A 124 -20.30 4.70 -25.24
CA ASN A 124 -20.20 5.07 -26.64
C ASN A 124 -20.97 6.38 -26.82
N ARG A 125 -20.32 7.42 -27.36
CA ARG A 125 -20.95 8.71 -27.69
C ARG A 125 -22.25 8.53 -28.52
N ALA A 126 -22.32 7.47 -29.32
CA ALA A 126 -23.47 7.07 -30.12
C ALA A 126 -24.71 6.58 -29.32
N GLU A 127 -24.55 6.06 -28.11
CA GLU A 127 -25.68 5.65 -27.25
C GLU A 127 -26.31 6.84 -26.50
N GLN A 128 -25.54 7.92 -26.30
CA GLN A 128 -25.99 9.14 -25.63
C GLN A 128 -27.05 9.89 -26.48
N GLU A 129 -26.87 9.94 -27.80
CA GLU A 129 -27.81 10.62 -28.71
C GLU A 129 -29.09 9.80 -28.96
N ARG A 130 -29.02 8.46 -28.83
CA ARG A 130 -30.18 7.57 -29.02
C ARG A 130 -31.05 7.43 -27.76
N THR A 131 -30.51 7.77 -26.59
CA THR A 131 -31.19 7.65 -25.28
C THR A 131 -31.56 9.02 -24.70
N GLY A 132 -31.80 10.00 -25.58
CA GLY A 132 -32.31 11.34 -25.21
C GLY A 132 -33.79 11.36 -24.82
N ALA A 133 -34.47 10.22 -24.82
CA ALA A 133 -35.84 10.10 -24.35
C ALA A 133 -36.04 8.71 -23.72
N ILE A 134 -36.35 8.70 -22.41
CA ILE A 134 -37.31 7.84 -21.71
C ILE A 134 -36.86 7.59 -20.25
N THR A 135 -37.58 8.32 -19.37
CA THR A 135 -37.95 8.07 -17.96
C THR A 135 -36.92 7.95 -16.85
N ALA A 136 -37.11 8.87 -15.90
CA ALA A 136 -36.78 8.74 -14.49
C ALA A 136 -37.37 7.47 -13.84
N ALA A 137 -36.71 7.06 -12.77
CA ALA A 137 -37.12 6.07 -11.78
C ALA A 137 -37.19 4.60 -12.25
N SER A 138 -36.11 3.87 -11.96
CA SER A 138 -36.22 2.56 -11.29
C SER A 138 -34.83 2.14 -10.80
N ASN A 139 -34.69 2.07 -9.48
CA ASN A 139 -33.69 1.32 -8.72
C ASN A 139 -32.52 0.74 -9.53
N ARG A 140 -31.58 1.59 -9.97
CA ARG A 140 -30.23 1.11 -10.19
C ARG A 140 -29.64 0.88 -8.82
N SER A 141 -29.91 -0.30 -8.26
CA SER A 141 -28.97 -0.91 -7.33
C SER A 141 -27.65 -0.98 -8.09
N ILE A 142 -26.84 0.07 -7.92
CA ILE A 142 -25.47 0.12 -8.39
C ILE A 142 -24.82 -1.05 -7.68
N TRP A 143 -24.61 -2.16 -8.40
CA TRP A 143 -23.77 -3.23 -7.94
C TRP A 143 -22.42 -2.58 -7.64
N MET A 144 -22.14 -2.38 -6.36
CA MET A 144 -20.86 -1.87 -5.92
C MET A 144 -20.00 -3.09 -5.64
N PRO A 145 -18.98 -3.38 -6.46
CA PRO A 145 -17.99 -4.40 -6.15
C PRO A 145 -17.11 -3.80 -5.03
N ARG A 146 -17.62 -3.77 -3.79
CA ARG A 146 -16.94 -3.04 -2.70
C ARG A 146 -15.79 -3.84 -2.10
N ASP A 147 -15.68 -5.13 -2.34
CA ASP A 147 -14.65 -5.96 -1.68
C ASP A 147 -13.65 -6.62 -2.64
N ASP A 148 -13.88 -6.56 -3.96
CA ASP A 148 -12.97 -7.04 -5.01
C ASP A 148 -12.07 -5.93 -5.58
N VAL A 149 -12.23 -4.68 -5.14
CA VAL A 149 -11.39 -3.56 -5.58
C VAL A 149 -10.13 -3.47 -4.73
N ARG A 150 -9.00 -3.80 -5.35
CA ARG A 150 -7.66 -3.72 -4.78
C ARG A 150 -6.88 -2.57 -5.41
N LEU A 151 -6.26 -1.74 -4.57
CA LEU A 151 -5.26 -0.76 -5.00
C LEU A 151 -3.96 -1.49 -5.37
N LEU A 152 -3.35 -1.06 -6.48
CA LEU A 152 -2.03 -1.53 -6.91
C LEU A 152 -1.02 -0.38 -6.81
N PRO A 153 0.27 -0.70 -6.58
CA PRO A 153 1.30 0.33 -6.60
C PRO A 153 1.40 0.94 -7.98
N PHE A 154 1.85 2.19 -8.08
CA PHE A 154 2.02 2.88 -9.34
C PHE A 154 3.35 3.64 -9.37
N GLN A 155 3.92 3.81 -10.55
CA GLN A 155 5.13 4.60 -10.75
C GLN A 155 5.06 5.32 -12.10
N GLY A 156 5.12 6.65 -12.08
CA GLY A 156 4.95 7.47 -13.28
C GLY A 156 5.35 8.93 -13.11
N ALA A 157 5.07 9.72 -14.13
CA ALA A 157 5.24 11.17 -14.09
C ALA A 157 4.05 11.85 -13.39
N GLU A 158 2.84 11.33 -13.62
CA GLU A 158 1.59 11.91 -13.13
C GLU A 158 0.99 11.09 -11.97
N VAL A 159 0.07 11.71 -11.24
CA VAL A 159 -0.69 11.03 -10.18
C VAL A 159 -1.71 10.09 -10.81
N GLU A 160 -1.44 8.79 -10.72
CA GLU A 160 -2.33 7.74 -11.20
C GLU A 160 -2.91 6.91 -10.05
N VAL A 161 -4.19 6.54 -10.18
CA VAL A 161 -4.82 5.52 -9.33
C VAL A 161 -4.95 4.25 -10.15
N VAL A 162 -4.32 3.17 -9.67
CA VAL A 162 -4.36 1.86 -10.31
C VAL A 162 -5.20 0.90 -9.47
N LEU A 163 -6.27 0.38 -10.06
CA LEU A 163 -7.19 -0.55 -9.42
C LEU A 163 -7.23 -1.89 -10.15
N LEU A 164 -7.29 -2.97 -9.39
CA LEU A 164 -7.73 -4.29 -9.85
C LEU A 164 -9.16 -4.53 -9.34
N SER A 165 -10.08 -4.87 -10.25
CA SER A 165 -11.44 -5.34 -9.93
C SER A 165 -11.78 -6.55 -10.79
N GLY A 166 -11.95 -7.70 -10.15
CA GLY A 166 -12.00 -8.99 -10.83
C GLY A 166 -10.74 -9.22 -11.68
N ARG A 167 -10.88 -9.23 -13.01
CA ARG A 167 -9.76 -9.35 -13.97
C ARG A 167 -9.39 -8.03 -14.64
N ARG A 168 -10.05 -6.93 -14.30
CA ARG A 168 -9.86 -5.64 -14.95
C ARG A 168 -8.87 -4.83 -14.15
N VAL A 169 -7.82 -4.36 -14.82
CA VAL A 169 -6.87 -3.41 -14.27
C VAL A 169 -7.11 -2.07 -14.94
N VAL A 170 -7.38 -1.06 -14.13
CA VAL A 170 -7.64 0.30 -14.62
C VAL A 170 -6.61 1.24 -14.00
N ALA A 171 -5.83 1.91 -14.84
CA ALA A 171 -5.04 3.07 -14.46
C ALA A 171 -5.81 4.34 -14.84
N PHE A 172 -6.01 5.20 -13.86
CA PHE A 172 -6.78 6.44 -13.99
C PHE A 172 -5.92 7.62 -13.54
N GLU A 173 -5.64 8.53 -14.47
CA GLU A 173 -4.88 9.75 -14.21
C GLU A 173 -5.78 10.78 -13.54
N ALA A 174 -5.49 11.12 -12.28
CA ALA A 174 -6.40 11.90 -11.45
C ALA A 174 -6.62 13.34 -11.95
N ALA A 175 -5.63 13.93 -12.63
CA ALA A 175 -5.70 15.30 -13.11
C ALA A 175 -6.56 15.47 -14.38
N THR A 176 -6.46 14.54 -15.32
CA THR A 176 -7.10 14.66 -16.64
C THR A 176 -8.29 13.71 -16.82
N GLY A 177 -8.46 12.74 -15.91
CA GLY A 177 -9.42 11.65 -16.06
C GLY A 177 -9.04 10.68 -17.17
N ARG A 178 -7.80 10.74 -17.68
CA ARG A 178 -7.32 9.82 -18.71
C ARG A 178 -7.30 8.41 -18.14
N ARG A 179 -7.85 7.49 -18.92
CA ARG A 179 -8.09 6.10 -18.49
C ARG A 179 -7.40 5.11 -19.41
N ARG A 180 -6.74 4.13 -18.81
CA ARG A 180 -6.13 2.99 -19.49
C ARG A 180 -6.60 1.72 -18.81
N GLU A 181 -7.03 0.73 -19.60
CA GLU A 181 -7.58 -0.52 -19.07
C GLU A 181 -6.93 -1.72 -19.75
N ALA A 182 -6.62 -2.74 -18.94
CA ALA A 182 -6.21 -4.06 -19.39
C ALA A 182 -7.10 -5.12 -18.73
N VAL A 183 -7.37 -6.21 -19.45
CA VAL A 183 -8.04 -7.39 -18.92
C VAL A 183 -7.01 -8.49 -18.76
N LEU A 184 -6.84 -8.99 -17.54
CA LEU A 184 -5.94 -10.08 -17.24
C LEU A 184 -6.43 -11.39 -17.88
N PRO A 185 -5.51 -12.24 -18.36
CA PRO A 185 -5.85 -13.54 -18.92
C PRO A 185 -6.58 -14.41 -17.88
N ASP A 186 -7.19 -15.50 -18.35
CA ASP A 186 -7.83 -16.45 -17.45
C ASP A 186 -6.80 -17.04 -16.47
N GLN A 187 -7.30 -17.34 -15.28
CA GLN A 187 -6.48 -17.77 -14.17
C GLN A 187 -5.82 -19.12 -14.44
N PRO A 188 -4.48 -19.21 -14.41
CA PRO A 188 -3.83 -20.51 -14.45
C PRO A 188 -4.25 -21.31 -13.21
N ALA A 189 -4.56 -22.59 -13.40
CA ALA A 189 -5.06 -23.46 -12.34
C ALA A 189 -4.11 -23.43 -11.13
N GLY A 190 -4.65 -23.11 -9.95
CA GLY A 190 -3.91 -23.09 -8.69
C GLY A 190 -3.41 -21.71 -8.22
N THR A 191 -3.58 -20.64 -8.99
CA THR A 191 -3.15 -19.29 -8.57
C THR A 191 -4.33 -18.38 -8.34
N ASP A 192 -4.67 -18.05 -7.08
CA ASP A 192 -5.63 -16.97 -6.84
C ASP A 192 -5.00 -15.61 -7.19
N TRP A 193 -5.53 -14.87 -8.18
CA TRP A 193 -5.04 -13.53 -8.52
C TRP A 193 -5.27 -12.55 -7.36
N CYS A 194 -6.28 -12.78 -6.52
CA CYS A 194 -6.46 -12.00 -5.30
C CYS A 194 -5.37 -12.30 -4.26
N ALA A 195 -4.85 -13.53 -4.23
CA ALA A 195 -3.73 -13.92 -3.37
C ALA A 195 -2.35 -13.56 -3.95
N ALA A 196 -2.21 -13.50 -5.27
CA ALA A 196 -0.97 -13.09 -5.92
C ALA A 196 -0.75 -11.58 -5.80
N ALA A 197 0.44 -11.18 -5.37
CA ALA A 197 0.80 -9.77 -5.30
C ALA A 197 1.32 -9.29 -6.68
N PHE A 198 0.73 -8.20 -7.20
CA PHE A 198 1.12 -7.59 -8.47
C PHE A 198 1.85 -6.29 -8.22
N ALA A 199 2.94 -6.09 -8.95
CA ALA A 199 3.58 -4.79 -9.08
C ALA A 199 3.20 -4.19 -10.45
N ALA A 200 2.73 -2.94 -10.47
CA ALA A 200 2.57 -2.21 -11.71
C ALA A 200 3.90 -1.51 -12.05
N HIS A 201 4.57 -1.98 -13.09
CA HIS A 201 5.81 -1.39 -13.59
C HIS A 201 5.51 -0.63 -14.87
N THR A 202 5.40 0.70 -14.79
CA THR A 202 5.49 1.70 -15.88
C THR A 202 4.87 1.35 -17.26
N ASN A 203 3.94 0.37 -17.35
CA ASN A 203 3.12 -0.13 -18.48
C ASN A 203 2.91 -1.66 -18.52
N THR A 204 3.48 -2.45 -17.60
CA THR A 204 3.29 -3.92 -17.54
C THR A 204 3.04 -4.39 -16.11
N LEU A 205 2.12 -5.35 -15.94
CA LEU A 205 1.89 -6.05 -14.66
C LEU A 205 2.68 -7.34 -14.65
N ALA A 206 3.40 -7.58 -13.55
CA ALA A 206 4.11 -8.84 -13.33
C ALA A 206 3.71 -9.43 -11.97
N PRO A 207 3.53 -10.77 -11.88
CA PRO A 207 3.40 -11.43 -10.59
C PRO A 207 4.71 -11.29 -9.80
N VAL A 208 4.60 -10.97 -8.51
CA VAL A 208 5.77 -10.89 -7.62
C VAL A 208 5.94 -12.23 -6.93
N ALA A 209 7.09 -12.88 -7.17
CA ALA A 209 7.45 -14.11 -6.46
C ALA A 209 7.66 -13.84 -4.97
N PRO A 210 7.25 -14.74 -4.06
CA PRO A 210 7.51 -14.58 -2.64
C PRO A 210 9.02 -14.55 -2.38
N VAL A 211 9.46 -13.56 -1.60
CA VAL A 211 10.85 -13.47 -1.14
C VAL A 211 11.07 -14.56 -0.10
N VAL A 212 11.89 -15.55 -0.43
CA VAL A 212 12.42 -16.49 0.54
C VAL A 212 13.50 -15.74 1.32
N LEU A 213 13.24 -15.45 2.59
CA LEU A 213 14.28 -14.99 3.51
C LEU A 213 15.27 -16.15 3.67
N MET A 214 16.43 -16.04 3.04
CA MET A 214 17.53 -16.96 3.32
C MET A 214 18.05 -16.61 4.72
N GLU A 215 18.07 -17.60 5.62
CA GLU A 215 18.76 -17.45 6.90
C GLU A 215 20.22 -17.06 6.62
N PRO A 216 20.77 -16.08 7.36
CA PRO A 216 22.17 -15.70 7.19
C PRO A 216 23.05 -16.94 7.45
N PRO A 217 24.14 -17.12 6.68
CA PRO A 217 25.05 -18.24 6.92
C PRO A 217 25.63 -18.13 8.33
N ASP A 218 25.61 -19.23 9.07
CA ASP A 218 26.20 -19.32 10.41
C ASP A 218 27.69 -18.93 10.33
N ASP A 219 28.06 -17.90 11.09
CA ASP A 219 29.46 -17.52 11.28
C ASP A 219 30.20 -18.69 11.95
N GLN A 220 30.96 -19.45 11.17
CA GLN A 220 31.92 -20.40 11.74
C GLN A 220 33.03 -19.59 12.41
N GLU A 221 33.02 -19.60 13.75
CA GLU A 221 34.17 -19.18 14.55
C GLU A 221 35.38 -20.04 14.15
N ASP A 222 36.30 -19.45 13.37
CA ASP A 222 37.63 -20.01 13.17
C ASP A 222 38.37 -19.97 14.50
N VAL A 223 38.31 -21.10 15.22
CA VAL A 223 39.14 -21.37 16.39
C VAL A 223 40.59 -21.40 15.93
N ALA A 224 41.34 -20.39 16.33
CA ALA A 224 42.78 -20.31 16.16
C ALA A 224 43.47 -21.56 16.71
N SER A 225 44.41 -22.12 15.94
CA SER A 225 45.49 -22.99 16.42
C SER A 225 46.71 -22.82 15.53
#